data_AF-A0A1Q8CE26-F1
#
_entry.id   AF-A0A1Q8CE26-F1
#
_cell.length_a   1.000
_cell.length_b   1.000
_cell.length_c   1.000
_cell.angle_alpha   90.00
_cell.angle_beta   90.00
_cell.angle_gamma   90.00
#
_symmetry.space_group_name_H-M   'P 1'
#
loop_
_entity.id
_entity.type
_entity.pdbx_description
1 polymer ?
#
loop_
_entity_poly.entity_id
_entity_poly.type
_entity_poly.pdbx_seq_one_letter_code
_entity_poly.pdbx_strand_id
1 'polypeptide(L)' 'MSVDNDRCRRYGICVAEAPTLFRMSTDGGLRYLRSVPATEIEQAKAAVRSCPMLAIALNERR' A
#
# COMPACT_ATOMS: atom_id res chain seq x y z
N MET A 1 4.40 3.99 5.67
CA MET A 1 3.52 2.80 5.67
C MET A 1 4.32 1.51 5.70
N SER A 2 3.64 0.42 6.06
CA SER A 2 4.15 -0.94 6.02
C SER A 2 3.09 -1.87 5.45
N VAL A 3 3.54 -2.95 4.78
CA VAL A 3 2.67 -4.04 4.31
C VAL A 3 3.11 -5.32 4.98
N ASP A 4 2.14 -6.02 5.55
CA ASP A 4 2.27 -7.35 6.11
C ASP A 4 2.22 -8.40 4.98
N ASN A 5 3.37 -9.02 4.70
CA ASN A 5 3.50 -9.98 3.60
C ASN A 5 2.85 -11.33 3.89
N ASP A 6 2.63 -11.70 5.16
CA ASP A 6 1.95 -12.96 5.52
C ASP A 6 0.45 -12.86 5.23
N ARG A 7 -0.12 -11.66 5.42
CA ARG A 7 -1.53 -11.38 5.07
C ARG A 7 -1.73 -10.95 3.62
N CYS A 8 -0.72 -10.35 2.98
CA CYS A 8 -0.85 -9.83 1.63
C CYS A 8 -0.98 -10.94 0.58
N ARG A 9 -2.18 -11.07 0.01
CA ARG A 9 -2.47 -12.00 -1.11
C ARG A 9 -2.24 -11.41 -2.50
N ARG A 10 -1.66 -10.20 -2.60
CA ARG A 10 -1.28 -9.54 -3.86
C ARG A 10 -2.43 -9.39 -4.87
N TYR A 11 -3.62 -9.00 -4.38
CA TYR A 11 -4.77 -8.68 -5.25
C TYR A 11 -4.57 -7.46 -6.16
N GLY A 12 -3.61 -6.58 -5.86
CA GLY A 12 -3.29 -5.41 -6.70
C GLY A 12 -4.19 -4.21 -6.50
N ILE A 13 -5.19 -4.28 -5.62
CA ILE A 13 -6.10 -3.17 -5.34
C ILE A 13 -5.35 -1.92 -4.85
N CYS A 14 -4.33 -2.09 -4.00
CA CYS A 14 -3.50 -0.96 -3.55
C CYS A 14 -2.76 -0.23 -4.68
N VAL A 15 -2.42 -0.93 -5.76
CA VAL A 15 -1.78 -0.33 -6.96
C VAL A 15 -2.81 0.46 -7.76
N ALA A 16 -4.08 0.02 -7.79
CA ALA A 16 -5.15 0.77 -8.44
C ALA A 16 -5.50 2.06 -7.68
N GLU A 17 -5.56 2.00 -6.34
CA GLU A 17 -5.88 3.14 -5.49
C GLU A 17 -4.73 4.16 -5.40
N ALA A 18 -3.49 3.68 -5.38
CA ALA A 18 -2.31 4.51 -5.18
C ALA A 18 -1.13 4.00 -6.02
N PRO A 19 -1.17 4.16 -7.36
CA PRO A 19 -0.17 3.62 -8.29
C PRO A 19 1.24 4.21 -8.13
N THR A 20 1.32 5.40 -7.55
CA THR A 20 2.55 6.10 -7.21
C THR A 20 3.19 5.56 -5.93
N LEU A 21 2.39 5.04 -5.00
CA LEU A 21 2.84 4.52 -3.71
C LEU A 21 3.07 3.01 -3.72
N PHE A 22 2.36 2.28 -4.57
CA PHE A 22 2.44 0.82 -4.70
C PHE A 22 2.71 0.41 -6.13
N ARG A 23 3.55 -0.60 -6.31
CA ARG A 23 3.85 -1.18 -7.61
C ARG A 23 4.02 -2.69 -7.51
N MET A 24 3.29 -3.42 -8.35
CA MET A 24 3.55 -4.84 -8.57
C MET A 24 4.87 -4.99 -9.33
N SER A 25 5.71 -5.86 -8.81
CA SER A 25 6.99 -6.20 -9.41
C SER A 25 6.82 -7.46 -10.26
N THR A 26 7.62 -7.58 -11.32
CA THR A 26 7.54 -8.68 -12.30
C THR A 26 7.97 -10.03 -11.74
N ASP A 27 8.67 -10.03 -10.60
CA ASP A 27 9.02 -11.20 -9.78
C ASP A 27 7.87 -11.67 -8.87
N GLY A 28 6.69 -11.03 -8.96
CA GLY A 28 5.52 -11.36 -8.17
C GLY A 28 5.49 -10.74 -6.78
N GLY A 29 6.42 -9.84 -6.45
CA GLY A 29 6.42 -9.06 -5.21
C GLY A 29 5.60 -7.76 -5.28
N LEU A 30 5.29 -7.19 -4.11
CA LEU A 30 4.71 -5.84 -4.00
C LEU A 30 5.78 -4.87 -3.51
N ARG A 31 6.08 -3.84 -4.30
CA ARG A 31 6.93 -2.71 -3.91
C ARG A 31 6.06 -1.57 -3.42
N TYR A 32 6.51 -0.88 -2.38
CA TYR A 32 5.78 0.28 -1.84
C TYR A 32 6.73 1.28 -1.17
N LEU A 33 6.32 2.54 -1.09
CA LEU A 33 7.07 3.58 -0.39
C LEU A 33 6.83 3.50 1.11
N ARG A 34 7.89 3.44 1.93
CA ARG A 34 7.75 3.46 3.40
C ARG A 34 7.43 4.85 3.93
N SER A 35 7.90 5.90 3.29
CA SER A 35 7.53 7.28 3.61
C SER A 35 6.50 7.75 2.60
N VAL A 36 5.35 8.21 3.08
CA VAL A 36 4.27 8.71 2.22
C VAL A 36 4.37 10.23 2.20
N PRO A 37 4.51 10.88 1.02
CA PRO A 37 4.50 12.33 0.94
C PRO A 37 3.13 12.87 1.35
N ALA A 38 3.11 14.07 1.96
CA ALA A 38 1.87 14.69 2.46
C ALA A 38 0.78 14.82 1.39
N THR A 39 1.17 15.04 0.14
CA THR A 39 0.28 15.15 -1.03
C THR A 39 -0.41 13.84 -1.41
N GLU A 40 0.06 12.70 -0.91
CA GLU A 40 -0.45 11.37 -1.27
C GLU A 40 -1.05 10.61 -0.06
N ILE A 41 -1.22 11.30 1.07
CA ILE A 41 -1.76 10.69 2.30
C ILE A 41 -3.17 10.16 2.07
N GLU A 42 -4.01 10.86 1.31
CA GLU A 42 -5.38 10.40 1.05
C GLU A 42 -5.43 9.17 0.15
N GLN A 43 -4.56 9.09 -0.85
CA GLN A 43 -4.38 7.89 -1.69
C GLN A 43 -3.84 6.72 -0.86
N ALA A 44 -2.90 6.97 0.04
CA ALA A 44 -2.42 5.95 0.97
C ALA A 44 -3.55 5.43 1.87
N LYS A 45 -4.40 6.32 2.40
CA LYS A 45 -5.57 5.94 3.20
C LYS A 45 -6.60 5.16 2.38
N ALA A 46 -6.84 5.55 1.12
CA ALA A 46 -7.70 4.81 0.21
C ALA A 46 -7.18 3.37 0.00
N ALA A 47 -5.90 3.21 -0.31
CA ALA A 47 -5.27 1.89 -0.45
C ALA A 47 -5.38 1.03 0.81
N VAL A 48 -5.22 1.63 2.01
CA VAL A 48 -5.42 0.94 3.29
C VAL A 48 -6.87 0.44 3.44
N ARG A 49 -7.85 1.29 3.16
CA ARG A 49 -9.29 0.95 3.27
C ARG A 49 -9.73 -0.09 2.25
N SER A 50 -9.20 -0.04 1.03
CA SER A 50 -9.56 -0.97 -0.04
C SER A 50 -8.86 -2.33 0.06
N CYS A 51 -7.91 -2.52 0.99
CA CYS A 51 -7.19 -3.78 1.15
C CYS A 51 -8.06 -4.86 1.82
N PRO A 52 -8.47 -5.93 1.11
CA PRO A 52 -9.40 -6.93 1.68
C PRO A 52 -8.80 -7.72 2.84
N MET A 53 -7.47 -7.90 2.82
CA MET A 53 -6.73 -8.65 3.84
C MET A 53 -6.31 -7.78 5.02
N LEU A 54 -6.63 -6.48 4.99
CA LEU A 54 -6.20 -5.50 5.99
C LEU A 54 -4.68 -5.50 6.22
N ALA A 55 -3.91 -5.77 5.17
CA ALA A 55 -2.47 -6.02 5.24
C ALA A 55 -1.62 -4.73 5.25
N ILE A 56 -2.23 -3.55 5.08
CA ILE A 56 -1.52 -2.27 4.92
C ILE A 56 -1.74 -1.41 6.15
N ALA A 57 -0.66 -0.87 6.72
CA ALA A 57 -0.70 0.08 7.83
C ALA A 57 -0.03 1.40 7.45
N LEU A 58 -0.72 2.51 7.71
CA LEU A 58 -0.16 3.84 7.56
C LEU A 58 0.42 4.30 8.90
N ASN A 59 1.74 4.31 9.00
CA ASN A 59 2.42 4.89 10.16
C ASN A 59 2.43 6.41 9.99
N GLU A 60 1.43 7.06 10.55
CA GLU A 60 1.42 8.50 10.74
C GLU A 60 2.46 8.80 11.84
N ARG A 61 3.66 9.28 11.47
CA ARG A 61 4.56 9.82 12.48
C ARG A 61 3.91 11.09 13.04
N ARG A 62 3.33 10.95 14.21
CA ARG A 62 2.78 12.02 15.05
C ARG A 62 3.88 12.98 15.50
#